data_AF-A0A5E6ZTI8-F1
#
_entry.id   AF-A0A5E6ZTI8-F1
#
_cell.length_a   1.000
_cell.length_b   1.000
_cell.length_c   1.000
_cell.angle_alpha   90.00
_cell.angle_beta   90.00
_cell.angle_gamma   90.00
#
_symmetry.space_group_name_H-M   'P 1'
#
loop_
_entity.id
_entity.type
_entity.pdbx_description
1 polymer ?
#
loop_
_entity_poly.entity_id
_entity_poly.type
_entity_poly.pdbx_seq_one_letter_code
_entity_poly.pdbx_strand_id
1 'polypeptide(L)'
;MWFDLLAKRPGQALKMDNIELGFAYKDFFEMQPSTGYETLIYDCLTGDQTLFQRADNIENGWRAVQPFLDAWQQDSTVQGYAAGEDGPQAAEELLTRDGRVWHGLG
;
A
#
# COMPACT_ATOMS: atom_id res chain seq x y z
N MET A 1 -12.89 -0.53 0.37
CA MET A 1 -12.22 -1.83 0.47
C MET A 1 -12.82 -2.73 -0.59
N TRP A 2 -11.99 -3.28 -1.44
CA TRP A 2 -12.39 -4.15 -2.54
C TRP A 2 -11.70 -5.51 -2.35
N PHE A 3 -12.40 -6.59 -2.70
CA PHE A 3 -11.86 -7.94 -2.67
C PHE A 3 -12.09 -8.62 -4.00
N ASP A 4 -11.01 -9.12 -4.60
CA ASP A 4 -11.05 -10.00 -5.77
C ASP A 4 -11.23 -11.45 -5.35
N LEU A 5 -12.27 -12.11 -5.85
CA LEU A 5 -12.64 -13.47 -5.49
C LEU A 5 -12.97 -14.28 -6.75
N LEU A 6 -12.53 -15.53 -6.79
CA LEU A 6 -12.94 -16.46 -7.83
C LEU A 6 -14.30 -17.06 -7.48
N ALA A 7 -15.32 -16.75 -8.28
CA ALA A 7 -16.65 -17.30 -8.13
C ALA A 7 -17.07 -18.07 -9.38
N LYS A 8 -17.92 -19.09 -9.19
CA LYS A 8 -18.51 -19.81 -10.32
C LYS A 8 -19.43 -18.85 -11.08
N ARG A 9 -19.18 -18.70 -12.38
CA ARG A 9 -20.06 -17.98 -13.30
C ARG A 9 -21.44 -18.68 -13.35
N PRO A 10 -22.55 -17.98 -13.13
CA PRO A 10 -23.89 -18.55 -13.24
C PRO A 10 -24.09 -19.20 -14.61
N GLY A 11 -24.41 -20.49 -14.62
CA GLY A 11 -24.55 -21.28 -15.85
C GLY A 11 -24.39 -22.79 -15.63
N GLN A 12 -24.67 -23.56 -16.69
CA GLN A 12 -24.56 -25.02 -16.69
C GLN A 12 -23.10 -25.50 -16.67
N ALA A 13 -22.19 -24.73 -17.27
CA ALA A 13 -20.76 -25.04 -17.28
C ALA A 13 -20.07 -24.62 -15.97
N LEU A 14 -19.10 -25.41 -15.50
CA LEU A 14 -18.20 -25.03 -14.42
C LEU A 14 -17.11 -24.10 -14.98
N LYS A 15 -17.40 -22.81 -15.02
CA LYS A 15 -16.43 -21.76 -15.36
C LYS A 15 -16.29 -20.82 -14.16
N MET A 16 -15.06 -20.56 -13.75
CA MET A 16 -14.75 -19.56 -12.73
C MET A 16 -14.55 -18.21 -13.40
N ASP A 17 -14.98 -17.14 -12.73
CA ASP A 17 -14.76 -15.75 -13.13
C ASP A 17 -14.25 -14.98 -11.90
N ASN A 18 -13.48 -13.91 -12.14
CA ASN A 18 -13.09 -13.01 -11.05
C ASN A 18 -14.26 -12.06 -10.76
N ILE A 19 -14.69 -12.00 -9.51
CA ILE A 19 -15.71 -11.05 -9.05
C ILE A 19 -15.07 -10.08 -8.07
N GLU A 20 -15.46 -8.81 -8.18
CA GLU A 20 -15.02 -7.76 -7.29
C GLU A 20 -16.12 -7.47 -6.26
N LEU A 21 -15.79 -7.60 -4.98
CA LEU A 21 -16.69 -7.32 -3.87
C LEU A 21 -16.30 -5.99 -3.22
N GLY A 22 -17.19 -5.01 -3.33
CA GLY A 22 -16.97 -3.64 -2.88
C GLY A 22 -17.61 -3.28 -1.56
N PHE A 23 -16.84 -2.60 -0.73
CA PHE A 23 -17.30 -1.92 0.47
C PHE A 23 -16.79 -0.48 0.48
N ALA A 24 -17.69 0.50 0.36
CA ALA A 24 -17.34 1.90 0.55
C ALA A 24 -17.80 2.37 1.94
N TYR A 25 -16.86 2.89 2.73
CA TYR A 25 -17.11 3.30 4.12
C TYR A 25 -18.26 4.33 4.24
N LYS A 26 -18.34 5.23 3.25
CA LYS A 26 -19.38 6.28 3.16
C LYS A 26 -20.80 5.75 3.00
N ASP A 27 -20.98 4.53 2.51
CA ASP A 27 -22.31 3.97 2.23
C ASP A 27 -22.99 3.48 3.52
N PHE A 28 -22.21 3.30 4.60
CA PHE A 28 -22.68 2.70 5.85
C PHE A 28 -22.45 3.59 7.09
N PHE A 29 -21.58 4.61 6.99
CA PHE A 29 -21.21 5.46 8.12
C PHE A 29 -21.28 6.95 7.74
N GLU A 30 -21.81 7.77 8.66
CA GLU A 30 -21.68 9.23 8.57
C GLU A 30 -20.22 9.61 8.80
N MET A 31 -19.54 10.02 7.73
CA MET A 31 -18.19 10.56 7.85
C MET A 31 -18.26 11.96 8.48
N GLN A 32 -18.04 12.02 9.79
CA GLN A 32 -17.61 13.25 10.43
C GLN A 32 -16.20 13.57 9.90
N PRO A 33 -15.95 14.76 9.35
CA PRO A 33 -14.62 15.14 8.90
C PRO A 33 -13.73 15.37 10.12
N SER A 34 -13.19 14.29 10.69
CA SER A 34 -12.05 14.37 11.61
C SER A 34 -10.81 14.45 10.75
N THR A 35 -10.08 15.57 10.81
CA THR A 35 -8.74 15.57 10.25
C THR A 35 -7.89 14.55 11.01
N GLY A 36 -6.96 13.84 10.34
CA GLY A 36 -6.13 12.83 11.03
C GLY A 36 -5.36 13.39 12.23
N TYR A 37 -5.10 14.70 12.25
CA TYR A 37 -4.49 15.39 13.39
C TYR A 37 -5.41 15.58 14.59
N GLU A 38 -6.72 15.77 14.40
CA GLU A 38 -7.67 15.88 15.51
C GLU A 38 -7.65 14.61 16.36
N THR A 39 -7.65 13.44 15.71
CA THR A 39 -7.53 12.14 16.37
C THR A 39 -6.21 12.02 17.11
N LEU A 40 -5.07 12.34 16.47
CA LEU A 40 -3.76 12.26 17.11
C LEU A 40 -3.62 13.18 18.33
N ILE A 41 -4.18 14.39 18.26
CA ILE A 41 -4.18 15.33 19.39
C ILE A 41 -5.06 14.80 20.51
N TYR A 42 -6.25 14.30 20.19
CA TYR A 42 -7.14 13.68 21.18
C TYR A 42 -6.46 12.49 21.88
N ASP A 43 -5.85 11.59 21.13
CA ASP A 43 -5.13 10.41 21.64
C ASP A 43 -3.96 10.81 22.54
N CYS A 44 -3.24 11.88 22.18
CA CYS A 44 -2.18 12.45 23.02
C CYS A 44 -2.71 12.95 24.37
N LEU A 45 -3.89 13.58 24.40
CA LEU A 45 -4.52 14.10 25.61
C LEU A 45 -5.11 12.99 26.49
N THR A 46 -5.62 11.92 25.89
CA THR A 46 -6.18 10.76 26.61
C THR A 46 -5.11 9.74 27.02
N GLY A 47 -3.88 9.89 26.52
CA GLY A 47 -2.76 9.00 26.81
C GLY A 47 -2.77 7.72 25.99
N ASP A 48 -3.53 7.68 24.89
CA ASP A 48 -3.50 6.57 23.93
C ASP A 48 -2.29 6.70 22.99
N GLN A 49 -1.42 5.70 23.00
CA GLN A 49 -0.19 5.67 22.21
C GLN A 49 -0.30 4.80 20.95
N THR A 50 -1.49 4.26 20.64
CA THR A 50 -1.70 3.26 19.59
C THR A 50 -1.32 3.76 18.19
N LEU A 51 -1.59 5.04 17.89
CA LEU A 51 -1.27 5.66 16.61
C LEU A 51 0.12 6.31 16.55
N PHE A 52 0.91 6.22 17.63
CA PHE A 52 2.24 6.80 17.70
C PHE A 52 3.32 5.76 17.43
N GLN A 53 4.35 6.17 16.71
CA GLN A 53 5.53 5.33 16.48
C GLN A 53 6.35 5.23 17.76
N ARG A 54 6.65 4.00 18.16
CA ARG A 54 7.56 3.72 19.29
C ARG A 54 9.01 3.97 18.88
N ALA A 55 9.85 4.33 19.84
CA ALA A 55 11.26 4.61 19.61
C ALA A 55 12.02 3.42 18.97
N ASP A 56 11.77 2.20 19.46
CA ASP A 56 12.36 0.97 18.91
C ASP A 56 11.95 0.71 17.45
N ASN A 57 10.69 0.99 17.09
CA ASN A 57 10.23 0.90 15.71
C ASN A 57 10.93 1.92 14.81
N ILE A 58 11.12 3.16 15.29
CA ILE A 58 11.82 4.22 14.55
C ILE A 58 13.28 3.82 14.32
N GLU A 59 13.98 3.37 15.36
CA GLU A 59 15.37 2.93 15.26
C GLU A 59 15.52 1.76 14.28
N ASN A 60 14.64 0.77 14.34
CA ASN A 60 14.67 -0.36 13.41
C ASN A 60 14.31 0.05 11.98
N GLY A 61 13.37 0.99 11.81
CA GLY A 61 13.05 1.57 10.50
C GLY A 61 14.28 2.25 9.87
N TRP A 62 15.00 3.07 10.65
CA TRP A 62 16.25 3.67 10.19
C TRP A 62 17.33 2.64 9.88
N ARG A 63 17.49 1.60 10.70
CA ARG A 63 18.45 0.51 10.43
C ARG A 63 18.15 -0.24 9.14
N ALA A 64 16.87 -0.39 8.78
CA ALA A 64 16.47 -1.03 7.52
C ALA A 64 16.77 -0.15 6.30
N VAL A 65 16.62 1.18 6.41
CA VAL A 65 16.80 2.12 5.29
C VAL A 65 18.26 2.56 5.11
N GLN A 66 19.05 2.62 6.19
CA GLN A 66 20.42 3.13 6.18
C GLN A 66 21.32 2.50 5.10
N PRO A 67 21.34 1.16 4.90
CA PRO A 67 22.21 0.55 3.87
C PRO A 67 21.89 1.04 2.46
N PHE A 68 20.63 1.34 2.15
CA PHE A 68 20.22 1.87 0.85
C PHE A 68 20.69 3.32 0.67
N LEU A 69 20.63 4.14 1.73
CA LEU A 69 21.15 5.50 1.71
C LEU A 69 22.68 5.55 1.55
N ASP A 70 23.39 4.63 2.20
CA ASP A 70 24.85 4.53 2.08
C ASP A 70 25.26 4.06 0.68
N ALA A 71 24.52 3.12 0.10
CA ALA A 71 24.72 2.68 -1.29
C ALA A 71 24.43 3.82 -2.29
N TRP A 72 23.36 4.59 -2.07
CA TRP A 72 22.97 5.71 -2.91
C TRP A 72 24.01 6.84 -2.95
N GLN A 73 24.74 7.04 -1.86
CA GLN A 73 25.85 8.01 -1.83
C GLN A 73 27.03 7.59 -2.72
N GLN A 74 27.19 6.29 -2.98
CA GLN A 74 28.26 5.76 -3.83
C GLN A 74 27.85 5.70 -5.31
N ASP A 75 26.60 5.37 -5.58
CA ASP A 75 26.01 5.36 -6.92
C ASP A 75 24.62 6.00 -6.89
N SER A 76 24.49 7.15 -7.56
CA SER A 76 23.27 7.95 -7.62
C SER A 76 22.54 7.82 -8.95
N THR A 77 22.82 6.75 -9.71
CA THR A 77 22.15 6.49 -10.99
C THR A 77 20.66 6.25 -10.77
N VAL A 78 19.83 7.05 -11.43
CA VAL A 78 18.36 6.95 -11.36
C VAL A 78 17.80 6.49 -12.68
N GLN A 79 16.89 5.52 -12.66
CA GLN A 79 16.13 5.16 -13.84
C GLN A 79 14.92 6.08 -13.99
N GLY A 80 14.88 6.82 -15.11
CA GLY A 80 13.73 7.66 -15.45
C GLY A 80 12.57 6.84 -16.03
N TYR A 81 11.38 7.43 -15.98
CA TYR A 81 10.16 6.92 -16.60
C TYR A 81 9.31 8.11 -17.06
N ALA A 82 8.39 7.91 -18.00
CA ALA A 82 7.58 9.01 -18.48
C ALA A 82 6.49 9.39 -17.45
N ALA A 83 6.12 10.67 -17.40
CA ALA A 83 5.07 11.12 -16.50
C ALA A 83 3.71 10.50 -16.89
N GLY A 84 3.03 9.89 -15.93
CA GLY A 84 1.77 9.16 -16.15
C GLY A 84 1.94 7.65 -16.37
N GLU A 85 3.18 7.15 -16.46
CA GLU A 85 3.48 5.73 -16.39
C GLU A 85 3.69 5.27 -14.93
N ASP A 86 3.58 3.97 -14.69
CA ASP A 86 3.66 3.36 -13.35
C ASP A 86 5.10 3.22 -12.80
N GLY A 87 6.11 3.62 -13.59
CA GLY A 87 7.51 3.58 -13.18
C GLY A 87 8.45 3.03 -14.28
N PRO A 88 9.75 2.90 -13.97
CA PRO A 88 10.73 2.37 -14.91
C PRO A 88 10.58 0.86 -15.10
N GLN A 89 11.05 0.35 -16.25
CA GLN A 89 11.04 -1.10 -16.54
C GLN A 89 11.70 -1.96 -15.45
N ALA A 90 12.75 -1.45 -14.78
CA ALA A 90 13.39 -2.18 -13.69
C ALA A 90 12.46 -2.46 -12.50
N ALA A 91 11.39 -1.68 -12.30
CA ALA A 91 10.39 -1.95 -11.26
C ALA A 91 9.58 -3.22 -11.56
N GLU A 92 9.27 -3.49 -12.83
CA GLU A 92 8.58 -4.72 -13.25
C GLU A 92 9.52 -5.93 -13.19
N GLU A 93 10.77 -5.75 -13.64
CA GLU A 93 11.81 -6.78 -13.59
C GLU A 93 12.10 -7.24 -12.16
N LEU A 94 12.06 -6.31 -11.20
CA LEU A 94 12.27 -6.59 -9.78
C LEU A 94 11.23 -7.59 -9.23
N LEU A 95 9.96 -7.42 -9.55
CA LEU A 95 8.91 -8.36 -9.11
C LEU A 95 8.91 -9.65 -9.92
N THR A 96 9.13 -9.55 -11.23
CA THR A 96 9.15 -10.71 -12.14
C THR A 96 10.22 -11.72 -11.74
N ARG A 97 11.35 -11.26 -11.20
CA ARG A 97 12.41 -12.12 -10.64
C ARG A 97 11.89 -13.11 -9.59
N ASP A 98 10.88 -12.71 -8.82
CA ASP A 98 10.23 -13.54 -7.80
C ASP A 98 8.90 -14.14 -8.29
N GLY A 99 8.62 -14.09 -9.59
CA GLY A 99 7.38 -14.59 -10.20
C GLY A 99 6.13 -13.77 -9.85
N ARG A 100 6.32 -12.52 -9.43
CA ARG A 100 5.24 -11.60 -9.05
C ARG A 100 5.06 -10.52 -10.12
N VAL A 101 3.88 -9.93 -10.17
CA VAL A 101 3.54 -8.80 -11.04
C VAL A 101 2.89 -7.71 -10.19
N TRP A 102 3.05 -6.45 -10.58
CA TRP A 102 2.34 -5.36 -9.93
C TRP A 102 0.83 -5.53 -10.11
N HIS A 103 0.08 -5.29 -9.04
CA HIS A 103 -1.37 -5.21 -9.15
C HIS A 103 -1.73 -3.87 -9.79
N GLY A 104 -2.28 -3.91 -11.00
CA GLY A 104 -2.72 -2.71 -11.71
C GLY A 104 -3.76 -1.93 -10.90
N LEU A 105 -3.65 -0.61 -10.92
CA LEU A 105 -4.69 0.27 -10.41
C LEU A 105 -5.70 0.48 -11.55
N GLY A 106 -6.86 -0.17 -11.44
CA GLY A 106 -8.00 0.03 -12.35
C GLY A 106 -8.86 1.21 -11.95
#